data_AF-A0A381L9Y9-F1
#
_entry.id   AF-A0A381L9Y9-F1
#
_cell.length_a   1.000
_cell.length_b   1.000
_cell.length_c   1.000
_cell.angle_alpha   90.00
_cell.angle_beta   90.00
_cell.angle_gamma   90.00
#
_symmetry.space_group_name_H-M   'P 1'
#
loop_
_entity.id
_entity.type
_entity.pdbx_description
1 polymer ?
#
loop_
_entity_poly.entity_id
_entity_poly.type
_entity_poly.pdbx_seq_one_letter_code
_entity_poly.pdbx_strand_id
1 'polypeptide(L)'
;MAIAEIFSAGSNDFDPATATDSEISRHQSWFHYYSDLNSNNKPFRSFMDKYGPYTIKGDNFTNTIQWKLNDTLITSNDTYSVGIDITGYGSRQNFTQPFDAKNIIM
;
A
#
# COMPACT_ATOMS: atom_id res chain seq x y z
N MET A 1 -23.22 -5.40 0.35
CA MET A 1 -21.97 -4.62 0.19
C MET A 1 -20.83 -5.44 0.74
N ALA A 2 -19.74 -5.55 -0.01
CA ALA A 2 -18.50 -6.12 0.52
C ALA A 2 -17.89 -5.15 1.53
N ILE A 3 -17.20 -5.66 2.56
CA ILE A 3 -16.50 -4.81 3.55
C ILE A 3 -15.54 -3.83 2.87
N ALA A 4 -14.95 -4.21 1.75
CA ALA A 4 -14.06 -3.36 0.98
C ALA A 4 -14.76 -2.15 0.33
N GLU A 5 -16.02 -2.28 -0.07
CA GLU A 5 -16.80 -1.14 -0.59
C GLU A 5 -17.06 -0.15 0.54
N ILE A 6 -17.36 -0.64 1.74
CA ILE A 6 -17.49 0.20 2.93
C ILE A 6 -16.16 0.90 3.17
N PHE A 7 -15.05 0.18 3.31
CA PHE A 7 -13.77 0.80 3.66
C PHE A 7 -13.26 1.79 2.61
N SER A 8 -13.58 1.58 1.34
CA SER A 8 -13.13 2.44 0.23
C SER A 8 -14.06 3.60 -0.09
N ALA A 9 -15.27 3.63 0.48
CA ALA A 9 -16.19 4.74 0.31
C ALA A 9 -15.61 6.02 0.95
N GLY A 10 -15.66 7.14 0.21
CA GLY A 10 -15.13 8.44 0.63
C GLY A 10 -13.61 8.59 0.47
N SER A 11 -12.94 7.63 -0.16
CA SER A 11 -11.47 7.65 -0.35
C SER A 11 -10.94 8.86 -1.11
N ASN A 12 -11.74 9.46 -2.01
CA ASN A 12 -11.36 10.65 -2.76
C ASN A 12 -11.29 11.92 -1.89
N ASP A 13 -11.95 11.92 -0.73
CA ASP A 13 -12.04 13.07 0.18
C ASP A 13 -11.10 12.90 1.40
N PHE A 14 -10.27 11.85 1.41
CA PHE A 14 -9.36 11.59 2.51
C PHE A 14 -8.20 12.60 2.51
N ASP A 15 -8.11 13.38 3.58
CA ASP A 15 -6.96 14.24 3.87
C ASP A 15 -6.33 13.79 5.20
N PRO A 16 -5.10 13.24 5.19
CA PRO A 16 -4.42 12.80 6.41
C PRO A 16 -4.13 13.94 7.40
N ALA A 17 -4.16 15.21 6.98
CA ALA A 17 -3.95 16.36 7.87
C ALA A 17 -5.17 16.66 8.75
N THR A 18 -6.37 16.23 8.34
CA THR A 18 -7.63 16.51 9.07
C THR A 18 -8.41 15.25 9.46
N ALA A 19 -7.97 14.08 8.99
CA ALA A 19 -8.62 12.81 9.27
C ALA A 19 -8.56 12.43 10.77
N THR A 20 -9.62 11.81 11.25
CA THR A 20 -9.68 11.14 12.55
C THR A 20 -8.87 9.84 12.53
N ASP A 21 -8.50 9.34 13.71
CA ASP A 21 -7.84 8.02 13.86
C ASP A 21 -8.63 6.90 13.17
N SER A 22 -9.97 6.95 13.24
CA SER A 22 -10.84 5.97 12.60
C SER A 22 -10.78 6.02 11.08
N GLU A 23 -10.66 7.21 10.50
CA GLU A 23 -10.55 7.40 9.05
C GLU A 23 -9.18 6.98 8.54
N ILE A 24 -8.13 7.27 9.30
CA ILE A 24 -6.76 6.79 9.02
C ILE A 24 -6.72 5.26 9.06
N SER A 25 -7.22 4.64 10.13
CA SER A 25 -7.26 3.17 10.26
C SER A 25 -8.05 2.52 9.12
N ARG A 26 -9.17 3.13 8.71
CA ARG A 26 -9.94 2.69 7.55
C ARG A 26 -9.17 2.84 6.25
N HIS A 27 -8.48 3.96 6.05
CA HIS A 27 -7.70 4.25 4.85
C HIS A 27 -6.50 3.29 4.69
N GLN A 28 -5.85 2.90 5.78
CA GLN A 28 -4.72 1.98 5.75
C GLN A 28 -5.14 0.51 5.74
N SER A 29 -6.41 0.21 5.98
CA SER A 29 -6.90 -1.16 6.06
C SER A 29 -6.62 -1.93 4.77
N TRP A 30 -6.31 -3.22 4.92
CA TRP A 30 -6.22 -4.13 3.78
C TRP A 30 -7.50 -4.15 2.94
N PHE A 31 -8.67 -3.90 3.56
CA PHE A 31 -9.97 -3.84 2.89
C PHE A 31 -10.18 -2.58 2.03
N HIS A 32 -9.37 -1.54 2.22
CA HIS A 32 -9.37 -0.39 1.32
C HIS A 32 -8.68 -0.78 0.01
N TYR A 33 -9.38 -0.77 -1.12
CA TYR A 33 -8.74 -1.24 -2.35
C TYR A 33 -7.73 -0.24 -2.94
N TYR A 34 -7.77 1.05 -2.57
CA TYR A 34 -6.76 2.04 -3.01
C TYR A 34 -5.48 2.08 -2.14
N SER A 35 -5.43 1.36 -1.02
CA SER A 35 -4.28 1.44 -0.10
C SER A 35 -2.99 0.85 -0.69
N ASP A 36 -3.13 -0.04 -1.68
CA ASP A 36 -2.02 -0.76 -2.30
C ASP A 36 -1.91 -0.49 -3.82
N LEU A 37 -0.79 -0.90 -4.38
CA LEU A 37 -0.50 -0.85 -5.81
C LEU A 37 -0.58 -2.24 -6.45
N ASN A 38 -0.91 -2.28 -7.73
CA ASN A 38 -0.82 -3.46 -8.57
C ASN A 38 0.60 -3.68 -9.11
N SER A 39 0.80 -4.76 -9.87
CA SER A 39 2.09 -5.12 -10.48
C SER A 39 2.71 -4.07 -11.42
N ASN A 40 1.91 -3.10 -11.87
CA ASN A 40 2.35 -1.98 -12.71
C ASN A 40 2.60 -0.69 -11.90
N ASN A 41 2.68 -0.78 -10.57
CA ASN A 41 2.81 0.37 -9.66
C ASN A 41 1.64 1.38 -9.80
N LYS A 42 0.41 0.90 -10.06
CA LYS A 42 -0.80 1.74 -10.13
C LYS A 42 -1.80 1.36 -9.03
N PRO A 43 -2.57 2.30 -8.49
CA PRO A 43 -3.64 1.99 -7.54
C PRO A 43 -4.68 1.07 -8.17
N PHE A 44 -5.25 0.15 -7.38
CA PHE A 44 -6.42 -0.60 -7.80
C PHE A 44 -7.65 0.30 -7.86
N ARG A 45 -8.58 0.01 -8.78
CA ARG A 45 -9.76 0.86 -9.03
C ARG A 45 -11.06 0.30 -8.47
N SER A 46 -11.05 -0.94 -8.00
CA SER A 46 -12.25 -1.61 -7.48
C SER A 46 -11.90 -2.82 -6.61
N PHE A 47 -12.90 -3.36 -5.91
CA PHE A 47 -12.81 -4.64 -5.22
C PHE A 47 -12.36 -5.76 -6.17
N MET A 48 -13.01 -5.91 -7.33
CA MET A 48 -12.68 -6.97 -8.29
C MET A 48 -11.25 -6.85 -8.81
N ASP A 49 -10.75 -5.62 -8.98
CA ASP A 49 -9.38 -5.35 -9.45
C ASP A 49 -8.32 -5.83 -8.43
N LYS A 50 -8.53 -5.58 -7.13
CA LYS A 50 -7.58 -5.99 -6.08
C LYS A 50 -7.71 -7.47 -5.70
N TYR A 51 -8.93 -7.96 -5.49
CA TYR A 51 -9.17 -9.26 -4.86
C TYR A 51 -9.58 -10.37 -5.85
N GLY A 52 -9.98 -10.02 -7.06
CA GLY A 52 -10.34 -10.99 -8.09
C GLY A 52 -11.70 -11.66 -7.84
N PRO A 53 -11.86 -12.96 -8.17
CA PRO A 53 -10.80 -13.97 -8.24
C PRO A 53 -9.97 -13.93 -9.53
N TYR A 54 -8.66 -14.20 -9.41
CA TYR A 54 -7.74 -14.40 -10.53
C TYR A 54 -7.27 -15.86 -10.58
N THR A 55 -7.73 -16.61 -11.59
CA THR A 55 -7.39 -18.04 -11.71
C THR A 55 -5.99 -18.23 -12.29
N ILE A 56 -5.08 -18.79 -11.50
CA ILE A 56 -3.70 -19.09 -11.89
C ILE A 56 -3.45 -20.57 -11.59
N LYS A 57 -3.09 -21.36 -12.61
CA LYS A 57 -2.81 -22.79 -12.49
C LYS A 57 -3.94 -23.61 -11.81
N GLY A 58 -5.20 -23.19 -12.02
CA GLY A 58 -6.38 -23.88 -11.49
C GLY A 58 -6.80 -23.49 -10.08
N ASP A 59 -6.11 -22.53 -9.44
CA ASP A 59 -6.48 -21.97 -8.14
C ASP A 59 -6.77 -20.47 -8.24
N ASN A 60 -7.53 -19.92 -7.30
CA ASN A 60 -7.98 -18.53 -7.29
C ASN A 60 -7.17 -17.70 -6.29
N PHE A 61 -6.55 -16.65 -6.80
CA PHE A 61 -5.77 -15.71 -5.99
C PHE A 61 -6.35 -14.30 -6.04
N THR A 62 -5.92 -13.47 -5.10
CA THR A 62 -5.99 -12.02 -5.26
C THR A 62 -5.01 -11.57 -6.34
N ASN A 63 -5.10 -10.31 -6.76
CA ASN A 63 -4.06 -9.74 -7.62
C ASN A 63 -2.70 -9.72 -6.89
N THR A 64 -1.62 -9.50 -7.62
CA THR A 64 -0.33 -9.18 -7.01
C THR A 64 -0.42 -7.79 -6.40
N ILE A 65 -0.27 -7.73 -5.08
CA ILE A 65 -0.37 -6.52 -4.27
C ILE A 65 1.05 -6.06 -3.90
N GLN A 66 1.32 -4.78 -4.11
CA GLN A 66 2.55 -4.12 -3.74
C GLN A 66 2.26 -2.96 -2.80
N TRP A 67 3.06 -2.79 -1.75
CA TRP A 67 2.89 -1.68 -0.82
C TRP A 67 3.21 -0.35 -1.49
N LYS A 68 2.42 0.67 -1.16
CA LYS A 68 2.60 2.03 -1.65
C LYS A 68 3.67 2.77 -0.83
N LEU A 69 4.94 2.41 -1.04
CA LEU A 69 6.06 2.85 -0.18
C LEU A 69 6.36 4.36 -0.21
N ASN A 70 5.74 5.13 -1.11
CA ASN A 70 5.83 6.60 -1.09
C ASN A 70 4.86 7.26 -0.11
N ASP A 71 3.92 6.49 0.46
CA ASP A 71 2.93 6.99 1.38
C ASP A 71 3.50 6.99 2.80
N THR A 72 3.77 8.19 3.32
CA THR A 72 4.41 8.36 4.63
C THR A 72 3.52 7.86 5.76
N LEU A 73 2.19 7.84 5.56
CA LEU A 73 1.25 7.35 6.56
C LEU A 73 1.42 5.85 6.77
N ILE A 74 1.83 5.09 5.74
CA ILE A 74 2.05 3.64 5.82
C ILE A 74 3.53 3.24 5.99
N THR A 75 4.47 4.18 5.98
CA THR A 75 5.91 3.89 6.09
C THR A 75 6.51 4.53 7.33
N SER A 76 6.80 5.83 7.25
CA SER A 76 7.59 6.57 8.22
C SER A 76 6.78 7.20 9.37
N ASN A 77 5.45 7.11 9.36
CA ASN A 77 4.64 7.64 10.44
C ASN A 77 4.71 6.74 11.69
N ASP A 78 5.17 7.30 12.80
CA ASP A 78 5.38 6.57 14.06
C ASP A 78 4.09 6.23 14.83
N THR A 79 2.96 6.88 14.50
CA THR A 79 1.68 6.69 15.19
C THR A 79 0.82 5.63 14.50
N TYR A 80 0.77 5.65 13.16
CA TYR A 80 -0.13 4.81 12.37
C TYR A 80 0.57 3.73 11.55
N SER A 81 1.91 3.66 11.56
CA SER A 81 2.66 2.62 10.88
C SER A 81 3.89 2.18 11.67
N VAL A 82 4.81 1.49 11.00
CA VAL A 82 6.02 0.87 11.53
C VAL A 82 7.14 1.86 11.84
N GLY A 83 7.01 3.15 11.47
CA GLY A 83 8.03 4.17 11.71
C GLY A 83 9.33 3.92 10.93
N ILE A 84 9.24 3.30 9.75
CA ILE A 84 10.41 2.92 8.94
C ILE A 84 10.53 3.85 7.74
N ASP A 85 11.69 4.50 7.64
CA ASP A 85 12.07 5.25 6.45
C ASP A 85 12.80 4.32 5.46
N ILE A 86 12.18 4.12 4.30
CA ILE A 86 12.60 3.11 3.33
C ILE A 86 13.55 3.74 2.31
N THR A 87 14.74 3.16 2.18
CA THR A 87 15.71 3.50 1.14
C THR A 87 15.05 3.50 -0.26
N GLY A 88 15.24 4.58 -1.01
CA GLY A 88 14.65 4.77 -2.34
C GLY A 88 13.31 5.52 -2.33
N TYR A 89 12.75 5.83 -1.17
CA TYR A 89 11.51 6.58 -1.00
C TYR A 89 11.70 7.73 0.02
N GLY A 90 10.74 8.66 0.03
CA GLY A 90 10.69 9.74 1.03
C GLY A 90 12.00 10.50 1.19
N SER A 91 12.45 10.64 2.45
CA SER A 91 13.69 11.35 2.78
C SER A 91 14.95 10.62 2.31
N ARG A 92 14.84 9.30 2.03
CA ARG A 92 15.93 8.42 1.60
C ARG A 92 15.90 8.08 0.11
N GLN A 93 15.22 8.90 -0.71
CA GLN A 93 15.14 8.67 -2.16
C GLN A 93 16.51 8.68 -2.85
N ASN A 94 17.44 9.51 -2.37
CA ASN A 94 18.80 9.64 -2.94
C ASN A 94 19.86 8.90 -2.11
N PHE A 95 19.48 7.79 -1.49
CA PHE A 95 20.40 7.02 -0.66
C PHE A 95 21.51 6.36 -1.48
N THR A 96 22.75 6.44 -0.99
CA THR A 96 23.90 5.81 -1.64
C THR A 96 24.08 4.38 -1.12
N GLN A 97 24.22 3.43 -2.04
CA GLN A 97 24.42 2.02 -1.70
C GLN A 97 25.70 1.84 -0.86
N PRO A 98 25.63 1.20 0.33
CA PRO A 98 26.77 1.16 1.27
C PRO A 98 27.76 0.01 1.01
N PHE A 99 27.40 -1.00 0.21
CA PHE A 99 28.24 -2.14 -0.13
C PHE A 99 28.14 -2.47 -1.61
N ASP A 100 29.20 -3.02 -2.22
CA ASP A 100 29.13 -3.46 -3.63
C ASP A 100 28.02 -4.50 -3.85
N ALA A 101 27.28 -4.38 -4.97
CA ALA A 101 26.16 -5.26 -5.29
C ALA A 101 26.56 -6.76 -5.31
N LYS A 102 27.81 -7.06 -5.70
CA LYS A 102 28.37 -8.43 -5.71
C LYS A 102 28.48 -9.08 -4.32
N ASN A 103 28.41 -8.28 -3.26
CA ASN A 103 28.50 -8.77 -1.87
C ASN A 103 27.13 -9.11 -1.28
N ILE A 104 26.04 -8.98 -2.04
CA ILE A 104 24.68 -9.35 -1.64
C ILE A 104 24.42 -10.79 -2.09
N ILE A 105 24.03 -11.68 -1.16
CA ILE A 105 23.55 -13.02 -1.48
C ILE A 105 22.01 -12.96 -1.51
N MET A 106 21.41 -13.20 -2.68
CA MET A 106 19.96 -13.26 -2.90
C MET A 106 19.49 -14.69 -3.13
#